data_AF-A0A161UX87-F1
#
_entry.id   AF-A0A161UX87-F1
#
_cell.length_a   1.000
_cell.length_b   1.000
_cell.length_c   1.000
_cell.angle_alpha   90.00
_cell.angle_beta   90.00
_cell.angle_gamma   90.00
#
_symmetry.space_group_name_H-M   'P 1'
#
loop_
_entity.id
_entity.type
_entity.pdbx_description
1 polymer ?
#
loop_
_entity_poly.entity_id
_entity_poly.type
_entity_poly.pdbx_seq_one_letter_code
_entity_poly.pdbx_strand_id
1 'polypeptide(L)'
;MHHLRARLYIYDKWNKVIFVLVSLLCCINSYTYAQSNALEYNYETIELSCPSNDNEVAELYKAGLKALNSPKFYNVAGKIFFSLIERDKTLCDAYFYTGVSLTKQDKHDAAVSYYYYADSLATKSNSVFKEELAEAALRVGNVGLARKKYEELITDFPDDPDGYYGIGLTATSLGDIANGLQKLSIAEGLYIAENTWTPQRQQEVYLMKGILFIADTQYRSGLEYLDKCYNAFSKLDDFNANYAIACDELYKETRDENYKIKIQEALSRIKDKEKLNDAFLKRFELIK
;
A
#
# COMPACT_ATOMS: atom_id res chain seq x y z
N MET A 1 -4.63 2.29 -25.89
CA MET A 1 -3.70 3.40 -26.18
C MET A 1 -4.20 4.62 -25.42
N HIS A 2 -3.78 4.75 -24.16
CA HIS A 2 -3.89 5.96 -23.34
C HIS A 2 -2.92 5.78 -22.17
N HIS A 3 -1.72 6.35 -22.30
CA HIS A 3 -0.73 6.39 -21.24
C HIS A 3 -1.12 7.49 -20.25
N LEU A 4 -1.58 7.12 -19.05
CA LEU A 4 -1.72 8.04 -17.93
C LEU A 4 -0.30 8.35 -17.40
N ARG A 5 0.14 9.59 -17.62
CA ARG A 5 1.42 10.14 -17.14
C ARG A 5 1.28 10.46 -15.64
N ALA A 6 2.10 9.83 -14.80
CA ALA A 6 2.23 10.15 -13.38
C ALA A 6 3.56 10.89 -13.15
N ARG A 7 3.50 12.08 -12.53
CA ARG A 7 4.67 12.90 -12.13
C ARG A 7 4.79 12.84 -10.61
N LEU A 8 5.97 12.49 -10.10
CA LEU A 8 6.33 12.61 -8.68
C LEU A 8 6.33 14.10 -8.28
N TYR A 9 5.97 14.51 -7.06
CA TYR A 9 6.11 15.91 -6.60
C TYR A 9 6.96 15.95 -5.33
N ILE A 10 7.87 16.92 -5.26
CA ILE A 10 8.63 17.26 -4.05
C ILE A 10 8.34 18.72 -3.74
N TYR A 11 8.09 18.97 -2.48
CA TYR A 11 7.76 20.25 -1.84
C TYR A 11 8.68 21.40 -2.31
N ASP A 12 8.13 22.37 -3.04
CA ASP A 12 8.75 23.68 -3.27
C ASP A 12 8.03 24.73 -2.40
N LYS A 13 8.80 25.54 -1.68
CA LYS A 13 8.38 26.40 -0.56
C LYS A 13 7.42 27.54 -0.95
N TRP A 14 7.05 27.64 -2.22
CA TRP A 14 6.34 28.80 -2.79
C TRP A 14 5.09 28.50 -3.61
N ASN A 15 4.57 27.26 -3.66
CA ASN A 15 3.25 27.03 -4.28
C ASN A 15 2.43 25.94 -3.59
N LYS A 16 1.24 26.32 -3.12
CA LYS A 16 0.20 25.43 -2.61
C LYS A 16 -0.44 24.65 -3.76
N VAL A 17 0.14 23.52 -4.19
CA VAL A 17 -0.63 22.47 -4.89
C VAL A 17 -0.02 21.10 -4.55
N ILE A 18 -0.80 20.32 -3.81
CA ILE A 18 -0.53 18.94 -3.35
C ILE A 18 -0.88 17.98 -4.49
N PHE A 19 0.06 17.16 -4.95
CA PHE A 19 -0.22 15.85 -5.57
C PHE A 19 1.06 15.00 -5.60
N VAL A 20 1.21 14.07 -4.66
CA VAL A 20 2.21 13.01 -4.76
C VAL A 20 1.50 11.78 -5.33
N LEU A 21 1.74 11.49 -6.60
CA LEU A 21 1.48 10.19 -7.18
C LEU A 21 2.68 9.29 -6.88
N VAL A 22 2.61 8.58 -5.75
CA VAL A 22 3.44 7.39 -5.54
C VAL A 22 3.09 6.43 -6.67
N SER A 23 4.08 6.01 -7.45
CA SER A 23 3.84 4.92 -8.38
C SER A 23 3.59 3.68 -7.53
N LEU A 24 2.37 3.13 -7.59
CA LEU A 24 2.03 1.81 -7.06
C LEU A 24 2.73 0.70 -7.87
N LEU A 25 4.06 0.76 -7.90
CA LEU A 25 4.92 -0.37 -8.24
C LEU A 25 5.22 -1.22 -7.00
N CYS A 26 4.60 -0.92 -5.85
CA CYS A 26 4.63 -1.76 -4.65
C CYS A 26 3.93 -3.12 -4.82
N CYS A 27 3.20 -3.39 -5.92
CA CYS A 27 2.48 -4.66 -6.06
C CYS A 27 2.95 -5.58 -7.20
N ILE A 28 3.90 -5.19 -8.06
CA ILE A 28 4.06 -5.93 -9.34
C ILE A 28 5.43 -6.62 -9.52
N ASN A 29 6.52 -6.27 -8.83
CA ASN A 29 7.82 -6.89 -9.16
C ASN A 29 8.84 -7.05 -8.01
N SER A 30 8.35 -7.41 -6.82
CA SER A 30 9.16 -8.05 -5.79
C SER A 30 8.30 -9.13 -5.16
N TYR A 31 8.66 -10.39 -5.38
CA TYR A 31 8.13 -11.59 -4.74
C TYR A 31 7.06 -11.36 -3.65
N THR A 32 5.84 -11.76 -3.98
CA THR A 32 4.71 -11.97 -3.06
C THR A 32 5.14 -12.79 -1.84
N TYR A 33 5.60 -12.16 -0.77
CA TYR A 33 5.80 -12.82 0.52
C TYR A 33 5.46 -11.91 1.73
N ALA A 34 4.47 -11.02 1.58
CA ALA A 34 3.65 -10.57 2.73
C ALA A 34 2.43 -11.49 2.80
N GLN A 35 2.70 -12.73 3.23
CA GLN A 35 1.81 -13.84 3.59
C GLN A 35 2.58 -15.12 3.24
N SER A 36 3.63 -15.42 4.00
CA SER A 36 4.29 -16.73 3.94
C SER A 36 3.67 -17.73 4.92
N ASN A 37 2.42 -17.53 5.30
CA ASN A 37 1.44 -18.58 5.12
C ASN A 37 0.59 -18.06 3.96
N ALA A 38 0.64 -18.69 2.77
CA ALA A 38 -0.42 -18.45 1.81
C ALA A 38 -1.71 -18.68 2.59
N LEU A 39 -2.53 -17.64 2.77
CA LEU A 39 -3.79 -17.75 3.50
C LEU A 39 -4.59 -18.80 2.73
N GLU A 40 -4.54 -20.03 3.23
CA GLU A 40 -5.31 -21.11 2.67
C GLU A 40 -6.74 -20.77 3.03
N TYR A 41 -7.52 -20.37 2.03
CA TYR A 41 -8.91 -20.08 2.19
C TYR A 41 -9.61 -21.39 2.53
N ASN A 42 -9.88 -21.57 3.82
CA ASN A 42 -10.53 -22.75 4.39
C ASN A 42 -11.83 -22.31 5.06
N TYR A 43 -12.94 -22.83 4.53
CA TYR A 43 -14.28 -22.52 5.02
C TYR A 43 -14.46 -22.85 6.51
N GLU A 44 -13.83 -23.91 7.00
CA GLU A 44 -14.01 -24.37 8.39
C GLU A 44 -13.35 -23.43 9.41
N THR A 45 -12.45 -22.55 8.98
CA THR A 45 -11.72 -21.62 9.85
C THR A 45 -12.11 -20.16 9.65
N ILE A 46 -12.90 -19.86 8.61
CA ILE A 46 -13.32 -18.51 8.29
C ILE A 46 -14.62 -18.20 9.03
N GLU A 47 -14.63 -17.08 9.75
CA GLU A 47 -15.86 -16.50 10.30
C GLU A 47 -16.46 -15.55 9.27
N LEU A 48 -17.64 -15.92 8.74
CA LEU A 48 -18.37 -15.07 7.80
C LEU A 48 -19.06 -13.92 8.52
N SER A 49 -18.96 -12.71 7.96
CA SER A 49 -19.59 -11.50 8.50
C SER A 49 -21.10 -11.44 8.25
N CYS A 50 -21.54 -12.08 7.16
CA CYS A 50 -22.93 -12.23 6.74
C CYS A 50 -23.23 -13.71 6.47
N PRO A 51 -23.29 -14.55 7.53
CA PRO A 51 -23.53 -15.98 7.38
C PRO A 51 -24.95 -16.25 6.87
N SER A 52 -25.12 -17.37 6.18
CA SER A 52 -26.41 -17.88 5.74
C SER A 52 -26.68 -19.26 6.32
N ASN A 53 -27.95 -19.55 6.63
CA ASN A 53 -28.39 -20.88 7.06
C ASN A 53 -28.70 -21.81 5.88
N ASP A 54 -28.48 -21.35 4.65
CA ASP A 54 -28.71 -22.12 3.43
C ASP A 54 -27.51 -23.03 3.14
N ASN A 55 -27.73 -24.34 3.18
CA ASN A 55 -26.69 -25.35 2.93
C ASN A 55 -26.09 -25.22 1.52
N GLU A 56 -26.87 -24.81 0.52
CA GLU A 56 -26.36 -24.61 -0.84
C GLU A 56 -25.39 -23.42 -0.89
N VAL A 57 -25.70 -22.35 -0.14
CA VAL A 57 -24.82 -21.19 0.02
C VAL A 57 -23.51 -21.60 0.69
N ALA A 58 -23.57 -22.39 1.76
CA ALA A 58 -22.38 -22.89 2.45
C ALA A 58 -21.46 -23.73 1.53
N GLU A 59 -22.03 -24.64 0.73
CA GLU A 59 -21.27 -25.44 -0.23
C GLU A 59 -20.63 -24.59 -1.34
N LEU A 60 -21.32 -23.56 -1.82
CA LEU A 60 -20.76 -22.60 -2.78
C LEU A 60 -19.61 -21.78 -2.18
N TYR A 61 -19.73 -21.30 -0.94
CA TYR A 61 -18.60 -20.66 -0.25
C TYR A 61 -17.40 -21.59 -0.15
N LYS A 62 -17.60 -22.83 0.27
CA LYS A 62 -16.54 -23.85 0.34
C LYS A 62 -15.86 -24.07 -1.01
N ALA A 63 -16.63 -24.19 -2.09
CA ALA A 63 -16.10 -24.34 -3.43
C ALA A 63 -15.33 -23.10 -3.90
N GLY A 64 -15.88 -21.90 -3.66
CA GLY A 64 -15.27 -20.62 -4.03
C GLY A 64 -13.94 -20.37 -3.30
N LEU A 65 -13.91 -20.60 -1.99
CA LEU A 65 -12.71 -20.47 -1.16
C LEU A 65 -11.62 -21.45 -1.59
N LYS A 66 -11.98 -22.73 -1.82
CA LYS A 66 -11.04 -23.72 -2.37
C LYS A 66 -10.46 -23.29 -3.71
N ALA A 67 -11.27 -22.68 -4.59
CA ALA A 67 -10.82 -22.16 -5.87
C ALA A 67 -9.83 -20.98 -5.72
N LEU A 68 -9.97 -20.15 -4.68
CA LEU A 68 -9.02 -19.05 -4.39
C LEU A 68 -7.61 -19.53 -3.99
N ASN A 69 -7.45 -20.81 -3.64
CA ASN A 69 -6.13 -21.38 -3.31
C ASN A 69 -5.27 -21.68 -4.55
N SER A 70 -5.77 -21.48 -5.77
CA SER A 70 -5.03 -21.75 -7.00
C SER A 70 -5.20 -20.66 -8.07
N PRO A 71 -4.11 -20.09 -8.62
CA PRO A 71 -4.18 -19.07 -9.67
C PRO A 71 -5.01 -19.46 -10.89
N LYS A 72 -5.00 -20.73 -11.26
CA LYS A 72 -5.79 -21.24 -12.39
C LYS A 72 -7.30 -21.06 -12.19
N PHE A 73 -7.77 -20.96 -10.94
CA PHE A 73 -9.19 -20.96 -10.60
C PHE A 73 -9.69 -19.63 -10.05
N TYR A 74 -8.90 -18.55 -10.06
CA TYR A 74 -9.35 -17.24 -9.58
C TYR A 74 -10.62 -16.74 -10.28
N ASN A 75 -10.70 -16.88 -11.61
CA ASN A 75 -11.92 -16.52 -12.35
C ASN A 75 -13.12 -17.41 -11.99
N VAL A 76 -12.88 -18.70 -11.70
CA VAL A 76 -13.95 -19.62 -11.26
C VAL A 76 -14.47 -19.22 -9.89
N ALA A 77 -13.57 -18.92 -8.94
CA ALA A 77 -13.94 -18.42 -7.62
C ALA A 77 -14.81 -17.16 -7.74
N GLY A 78 -14.40 -16.19 -8.55
CA GLY A 78 -15.15 -14.95 -8.77
C GLY A 78 -16.56 -15.19 -9.29
N LYS A 79 -16.75 -16.15 -10.21
CA LYS A 79 -18.08 -16.54 -10.72
C LYS A 79 -18.95 -17.20 -9.67
N ILE A 80 -18.36 -18.05 -8.81
CA ILE A 80 -19.08 -18.69 -7.71
C ILE A 80 -19.60 -17.63 -6.75
N PHE A 81 -18.73 -16.74 -6.27
CA PHE A 81 -19.16 -15.66 -5.37
C PHE A 81 -20.14 -14.69 -6.03
N PHE A 82 -19.98 -14.40 -7.32
CA PHE A 82 -20.96 -13.60 -8.05
C PHE A 82 -22.34 -14.27 -8.11
N SER A 83 -22.41 -15.58 -8.32
CA SER A 83 -23.70 -16.31 -8.28
C SER A 83 -24.36 -16.29 -6.90
N LEU A 84 -23.56 -16.24 -5.82
CA LEU A 84 -24.08 -16.06 -4.46
C LEU A 84 -24.73 -14.67 -4.31
N ILE A 85 -24.11 -13.62 -4.85
CA ILE A 85 -24.66 -12.26 -4.87
C ILE A 85 -25.97 -12.20 -5.68
N GLU A 86 -26.04 -12.91 -6.82
CA GLU A 86 -27.25 -12.98 -7.63
C GLU A 86 -28.41 -13.65 -6.89
N ARG A 87 -28.12 -14.64 -6.05
CA ARG A 87 -29.10 -15.34 -5.20
C ARG A 87 -29.55 -14.47 -4.03
N ASP A 88 -28.60 -13.89 -3.30
CA ASP A 88 -28.85 -13.06 -2.13
C ASP A 88 -27.85 -11.89 -2.05
N LYS A 89 -28.37 -10.69 -2.29
CA LYS A 89 -27.60 -9.44 -2.33
C LYS A 89 -27.17 -8.94 -0.95
N THR A 90 -27.58 -9.60 0.13
CA THR A 90 -27.22 -9.23 1.50
C THR A 90 -25.96 -9.94 2.01
N LEU A 91 -25.44 -10.91 1.24
CA LEU A 91 -24.25 -11.69 1.59
C LEU A 91 -22.97 -10.88 1.38
N CYS A 92 -22.60 -10.06 2.37
CA CYS A 92 -21.42 -9.19 2.28
C CYS A 92 -20.10 -9.96 2.01
N ASP A 93 -19.92 -11.17 2.55
CA ASP A 93 -18.73 -11.98 2.27
C ASP A 93 -18.66 -12.42 0.81
N ALA A 94 -19.79 -12.58 0.11
CA ALA A 94 -19.79 -12.91 -1.31
C ALA A 94 -19.22 -11.73 -2.12
N TYR A 95 -19.64 -10.50 -1.80
CA TYR A 95 -19.02 -9.29 -2.36
C TYR A 95 -17.52 -9.23 -2.05
N PHE A 96 -17.13 -9.47 -0.79
CA PHE A 96 -15.73 -9.46 -0.37
C PHE A 96 -14.88 -10.43 -1.20
N TYR A 97 -15.29 -11.70 -1.28
CA TYR A 97 -14.50 -12.71 -2.01
C TYR A 97 -14.58 -12.57 -3.54
N THR A 98 -15.62 -11.94 -4.10
CA THR A 98 -15.58 -11.46 -5.49
C THR A 98 -14.49 -10.39 -5.66
N GLY A 99 -14.38 -9.43 -4.73
CA GLY A 99 -13.30 -8.44 -4.68
C GLY A 99 -11.92 -9.10 -4.63
N VAL A 100 -11.70 -10.06 -3.74
CA VAL A 100 -10.45 -10.83 -3.63
C VAL A 100 -10.11 -11.54 -4.94
N SER A 101 -11.08 -12.21 -5.56
CA SER A 101 -10.90 -12.88 -6.85
C SER A 101 -10.48 -11.91 -7.95
N LEU A 102 -11.06 -10.70 -7.99
CA LEU A 102 -10.74 -9.66 -8.96
C LEU A 102 -9.35 -9.07 -8.72
N THR A 103 -8.97 -8.81 -7.46
CA THR A 103 -7.63 -8.36 -7.07
C THR A 103 -6.57 -9.35 -7.56
N LYS A 104 -6.79 -10.66 -7.35
CA LYS A 104 -5.88 -11.72 -7.81
C LYS A 104 -5.82 -11.89 -9.34
N GLN A 105 -6.72 -11.23 -10.08
CA GLN A 105 -6.74 -11.17 -11.54
C GLN A 105 -6.26 -9.80 -12.07
N ASP A 106 -5.67 -8.96 -11.22
CA ASP A 106 -5.24 -7.59 -11.53
C ASP A 106 -6.37 -6.66 -12.01
N LYS A 107 -7.63 -7.00 -11.70
CA LYS A 107 -8.83 -6.21 -12.03
C LYS A 107 -9.14 -5.22 -10.91
N HIS A 108 -8.19 -4.35 -10.59
CA HIS A 108 -8.23 -3.51 -9.39
C HIS A 108 -9.41 -2.54 -9.37
N ASP A 109 -9.74 -1.86 -10.48
CA ASP A 109 -10.88 -0.94 -10.56
C ASP A 109 -12.21 -1.60 -10.19
N ALA A 110 -12.42 -2.82 -10.69
CA ALA A 110 -13.62 -3.59 -10.37
C ALA A 110 -13.62 -4.03 -8.90
N ALA A 111 -12.47 -4.48 -8.39
CA ALA A 111 -12.34 -4.98 -7.03
C ALA A 111 -12.75 -3.93 -5.98
N VAL A 112 -12.38 -2.64 -6.17
CA VAL A 112 -12.77 -1.55 -5.26
C VAL A 112 -14.28 -1.50 -5.04
N SER A 113 -15.06 -1.66 -6.11
CA SER A 113 -16.53 -1.60 -6.02
C SER A 113 -17.09 -2.75 -5.17
N TYR A 114 -16.53 -3.95 -5.31
CA TYR A 114 -16.98 -5.12 -4.56
C TYR A 114 -16.60 -5.04 -3.08
N TYR A 115 -15.38 -4.61 -2.75
CA TYR A 115 -15.00 -4.36 -1.37
C TYR A 115 -15.84 -3.25 -0.72
N TYR A 116 -16.21 -2.21 -1.48
CA TYR A 116 -17.11 -1.17 -1.00
C TYR A 116 -18.48 -1.70 -0.60
N TYR A 117 -19.07 -2.58 -1.43
CA TYR A 117 -20.34 -3.22 -1.08
C TYR A 117 -20.20 -4.16 0.11
N ALA A 118 -19.11 -4.92 0.21
CA ALA A 118 -18.86 -5.79 1.36
C ALA A 118 -18.85 -5.02 2.68
N ASP A 119 -18.06 -3.95 2.75
CA ASP A 119 -17.98 -3.06 3.92
C ASP A 119 -19.32 -2.38 4.23
N SER A 120 -20.05 -1.93 3.19
CA SER A 120 -21.34 -1.24 3.37
C SER A 120 -22.48 -2.15 3.83
N LEU A 121 -22.44 -3.44 3.47
CA LEU A 121 -23.48 -4.41 3.80
C LEU A 121 -23.21 -5.13 5.13
N ALA A 122 -21.99 -5.06 5.66
CA ALA A 122 -21.64 -5.70 6.91
C ALA A 122 -22.47 -5.11 8.07
N THR A 123 -23.09 -5.98 8.88
CA THR A 123 -23.93 -5.56 10.01
C THR A 123 -23.11 -5.11 11.22
N LYS A 124 -21.84 -5.50 11.26
CA LYS A 124 -20.84 -5.10 12.23
C LYS A 124 -19.60 -4.64 11.48
N SER A 125 -18.87 -3.71 12.08
CA SER A 125 -17.58 -3.29 11.55
C SER A 125 -16.66 -4.50 11.39
N ASN A 126 -15.96 -4.58 10.26
CA ASN A 126 -15.02 -5.64 9.95
C ASN A 126 -13.71 -5.00 9.49
N SER A 127 -12.62 -5.28 10.20
CA SER A 127 -11.32 -4.68 9.92
C SER A 127 -10.78 -5.12 8.55
N VAL A 128 -10.87 -6.40 8.23
CA VAL A 128 -10.41 -6.98 6.95
C VAL A 128 -11.11 -6.34 5.76
N PHE A 129 -12.43 -6.09 5.85
CA PHE A 129 -13.17 -5.46 4.75
C PHE A 129 -12.69 -4.01 4.51
N LYS A 130 -12.46 -3.27 5.58
CA LYS A 130 -11.98 -1.89 5.51
C LYS A 130 -10.55 -1.80 5.01
N GLU A 131 -9.68 -2.68 5.48
CA GLU A 131 -8.29 -2.76 5.06
C GLU A 131 -8.19 -3.08 3.56
N GLU A 132 -8.85 -4.16 3.10
CA GLU A 132 -8.84 -4.56 1.69
C GLU A 132 -9.45 -3.50 0.77
N LEU A 133 -10.49 -2.79 1.22
CA LEU A 133 -11.04 -1.65 0.51
C LEU A 133 -10.03 -0.49 0.44
N ALA A 134 -9.34 -0.19 1.54
CA ALA A 134 -8.35 0.87 1.59
C ALA A 134 -7.17 0.56 0.66
N GLU A 135 -6.65 -0.67 0.69
CA GLU A 135 -5.59 -1.10 -0.21
C GLU A 135 -6.02 -1.12 -1.67
N ALA A 136 -7.22 -1.61 -1.97
CA ALA A 136 -7.75 -1.60 -3.33
C ALA A 136 -7.91 -0.17 -3.84
N ALA A 137 -8.38 0.74 -2.98
CA ALA A 137 -8.46 2.16 -3.29
C ALA A 137 -7.08 2.77 -3.56
N LEU A 138 -6.05 2.40 -2.79
CA LEU A 138 -4.67 2.77 -3.09
C LEU A 138 -4.26 2.25 -4.46
N ARG A 139 -4.46 0.96 -4.78
CA ARG A 139 -4.09 0.35 -6.08
C ARG A 139 -4.62 1.10 -7.31
N VAL A 140 -5.76 1.78 -7.19
CA VAL A 140 -6.36 2.58 -8.27
C VAL A 140 -6.14 4.08 -8.13
N GLY A 141 -5.28 4.51 -7.20
CA GLY A 141 -4.92 5.90 -6.96
C GLY A 141 -5.97 6.71 -6.19
N ASN A 142 -7.00 6.07 -5.63
CA ASN A 142 -8.00 6.73 -4.80
C ASN A 142 -7.53 6.87 -3.34
N VAL A 143 -6.51 7.71 -3.14
CA VAL A 143 -5.86 7.95 -1.85
C VAL A 143 -6.85 8.51 -0.80
N GLY A 144 -7.85 9.30 -1.24
CA GLY A 144 -8.85 9.87 -0.35
C GLY A 144 -9.77 8.81 0.27
N LEU A 145 -10.27 7.86 -0.53
CA LEU A 145 -11.05 6.73 -0.02
C LEU A 145 -10.20 5.85 0.91
N ALA A 146 -8.96 5.57 0.53
CA ALA A 146 -8.04 4.79 1.37
C ALA A 146 -7.82 5.45 2.74
N ARG A 147 -7.50 6.74 2.76
CA ARG A 147 -7.31 7.51 3.99
C ARG A 147 -8.55 7.42 4.89
N LYS A 148 -9.75 7.65 4.33
CA LYS A 148 -11.00 7.54 5.09
C LYS A 148 -11.16 6.16 5.73
N LYS A 149 -10.86 5.08 5.00
CA LYS A 149 -11.03 3.72 5.53
C LYS A 149 -10.01 3.36 6.61
N TYR A 150 -8.78 3.85 6.51
CA TYR A 150 -7.80 3.72 7.61
C TYR A 150 -8.18 4.55 8.85
N GLU A 151 -8.78 5.72 8.69
CA GLU A 151 -9.32 6.50 9.82
C GLU A 151 -10.49 5.77 10.51
N GLU A 152 -11.37 5.16 9.72
CA GLU A 152 -12.44 4.30 10.24
C GLU A 152 -11.90 3.03 10.94
N LEU A 153 -10.79 2.45 10.46
CA LEU A 153 -10.11 1.34 11.14
C LEU A 153 -9.60 1.75 12.52
N ILE A 154 -8.91 2.89 12.64
CA ILE A 154 -8.45 3.40 13.92
C ILE A 154 -9.62 3.66 14.88
N THR A 155 -10.74 4.12 14.36
CA THR A 155 -11.93 4.44 15.18
C THR A 155 -12.57 3.17 15.76
N ASP A 156 -12.70 2.14 14.93
CA ASP A 156 -13.44 0.92 15.30
C ASP A 156 -12.55 -0.16 15.92
N PHE A 157 -11.26 -0.15 15.57
CA PHE A 157 -10.23 -1.11 15.98
C PHE A 157 -8.97 -0.35 16.43
N PRO A 158 -9.02 0.37 17.57
CA PRO A 158 -7.94 1.27 17.99
C PRO A 158 -6.63 0.57 18.35
N ASP A 159 -6.67 -0.75 18.58
CA ASP A 159 -5.50 -1.58 18.88
C ASP A 159 -4.92 -2.23 17.60
N ASP A 160 -5.64 -2.18 16.48
CA ASP A 160 -5.18 -2.73 15.20
C ASP A 160 -4.09 -1.82 14.58
N PRO A 161 -2.87 -2.33 14.36
CA PRO A 161 -1.78 -1.54 13.81
C PRO A 161 -2.01 -1.08 12.36
N ASP A 162 -2.80 -1.81 11.56
CA ASP A 162 -2.94 -1.56 10.12
C ASP A 162 -3.69 -0.25 9.82
N GLY A 163 -4.59 0.17 10.70
CA GLY A 163 -5.19 1.51 10.65
C GLY A 163 -4.14 2.62 10.70
N TYR A 164 -3.23 2.57 11.67
CA TYR A 164 -2.16 3.56 11.85
C TYR A 164 -1.09 3.48 10.75
N TYR A 165 -0.73 2.27 10.33
CA TYR A 165 0.17 2.03 9.20
C TYR A 165 -0.39 2.69 7.93
N GLY A 166 -1.68 2.49 7.65
CA GLY A 166 -2.34 3.04 6.46
C GLY A 166 -2.41 4.56 6.45
N ILE A 167 -2.49 5.21 7.62
CA ILE A 167 -2.31 6.67 7.73
C ILE A 167 -0.90 7.07 7.32
N GLY A 168 0.13 6.36 7.78
CA GLY A 168 1.51 6.57 7.35
C GLY A 168 1.70 6.42 5.84
N LEU A 169 1.11 5.37 5.27
CA LEU A 169 1.17 5.08 3.84
C LEU A 169 0.55 6.18 3.00
N THR A 170 -0.69 6.56 3.31
CA THR A 170 -1.40 7.64 2.60
C THR A 170 -0.76 9.01 2.85
N ALA A 171 -0.05 9.23 3.97
CA ALA A 171 0.63 10.49 4.26
C ALA A 171 1.73 10.80 3.25
N THR A 172 2.43 9.78 2.73
CA THR A 172 3.42 9.94 1.66
C THR A 172 2.82 10.55 0.40
N SER A 173 1.54 10.28 0.14
CA SER A 173 0.80 10.80 -1.03
C SER A 173 0.12 12.15 -0.77
N LEU A 174 -0.35 12.37 0.45
CA LEU A 174 -1.11 13.56 0.84
C LEU A 174 -0.24 14.71 1.36
N GLY A 175 1.03 14.46 1.69
CA GLY A 175 1.90 15.44 2.35
C GLY A 175 1.55 15.70 3.82
N ASP A 176 0.82 14.77 4.45
CA ASP A 176 0.42 14.83 5.87
C ASP A 176 1.57 14.35 6.78
N ILE A 177 2.72 15.04 6.68
CA ILE A 177 4.03 14.54 7.13
C ILE A 177 4.07 14.26 8.63
N ALA A 178 3.71 15.25 9.45
CA ALA A 178 3.80 15.16 10.91
C ALA A 178 2.89 14.07 11.48
N ASN A 179 1.64 14.01 11.01
CA ASN A 179 0.70 12.97 11.41
C ASN A 179 1.14 11.59 10.91
N GLY A 180 1.63 11.48 9.66
CA GLY A 180 2.17 10.24 9.12
C GLY A 180 3.29 9.65 9.97
N LEU A 181 4.29 10.46 10.35
CA LEU A 181 5.39 10.03 11.22
C LEU A 181 4.90 9.61 12.62
N GLN A 182 3.96 10.36 13.20
CA GLN A 182 3.36 10.03 14.49
C GLN A 182 2.65 8.67 14.42
N LYS A 183 1.80 8.46 13.41
CA LYS A 183 0.99 7.25 13.26
C LYS A 183 1.84 6.03 12.93
N LEU A 184 2.90 6.17 12.13
CA LEU A 184 3.88 5.09 11.93
C LEU A 184 4.60 4.67 13.21
N SER A 185 4.81 5.59 14.14
CA SER A 185 5.41 5.27 15.44
C SER A 185 4.44 4.52 16.35
N ILE A 186 3.13 4.83 16.27
CA ILE A 186 2.09 4.06 16.96
C ILE A 186 1.97 2.65 16.33
N ALA A 187 1.90 2.55 15.01
CA ALA A 187 1.82 1.28 14.29
C ALA A 187 2.98 0.35 14.65
N GLU A 188 4.22 0.86 14.65
CA GLU A 188 5.41 0.09 15.07
C GLU A 188 5.27 -0.47 16.49
N GLY A 189 4.80 0.35 17.44
CA GLY A 189 4.58 -0.11 18.81
C GLY A 189 3.53 -1.22 18.91
N LEU A 190 2.42 -1.10 18.18
CA LEU A 190 1.35 -2.08 18.14
C LEU A 190 1.79 -3.39 17.47
N TYR A 191 2.45 -3.35 16.30
CA TYR A 191 2.99 -4.55 15.66
C TYR A 191 3.99 -5.30 16.55
N ILE A 192 4.81 -4.59 17.32
CA ILE A 192 5.74 -5.21 18.27
C ILE A 192 4.97 -5.87 19.41
N ALA A 193 3.97 -5.19 19.97
CA ALA A 193 3.15 -5.72 21.07
C ALA A 193 2.36 -6.96 20.66
N GLU A 194 1.86 -7.00 19.44
CA GLU A 194 1.11 -8.13 18.87
C GLU A 194 1.98 -9.24 18.27
N ASN A 195 3.31 -9.05 18.27
CA ASN A 195 4.27 -9.97 17.63
C ASN A 195 4.00 -10.17 16.12
N THR A 196 3.50 -9.13 15.45
CA THR A 196 3.21 -9.05 14.02
C THR A 196 4.20 -8.14 13.27
N TRP A 197 5.26 -7.68 13.94
CA TRP A 197 6.37 -6.89 13.38
C TRP A 197 7.34 -7.70 12.50
N THR A 198 6.80 -8.28 11.42
CA THR A 198 7.55 -9.10 10.47
C THR A 198 8.65 -8.30 9.76
N PRO A 199 9.77 -8.93 9.32
CA PRO A 199 10.84 -8.25 8.59
C PRO A 199 10.36 -7.39 7.41
N GLN A 200 9.36 -7.87 6.68
CA GLN A 200 8.77 -7.11 5.59
C GLN A 200 8.07 -5.85 6.09
N ARG A 201 7.21 -5.97 7.12
CA ARG A 201 6.51 -4.82 7.68
C ARG A 201 7.49 -3.76 8.21
N GLN A 202 8.61 -4.18 8.82
CA GLN A 202 9.66 -3.25 9.25
C GLN A 202 10.24 -2.47 8.07
N GLN A 203 10.57 -3.18 6.98
CA GLN A 203 11.14 -2.55 5.78
C GLN A 203 10.17 -1.53 5.19
N GLU A 204 8.88 -1.86 5.08
CA GLU A 204 7.86 -0.95 4.56
C GLU A 204 7.70 0.30 5.42
N VAL A 205 7.68 0.14 6.75
CA VAL A 205 7.63 1.28 7.68
C VAL A 205 8.90 2.13 7.60
N TYR A 206 10.07 1.52 7.48
CA TYR A 206 11.32 2.26 7.29
C TYR A 206 11.33 3.04 5.99
N LEU A 207 10.81 2.47 4.90
CA LEU A 207 10.65 3.19 3.63
C LEU A 207 9.78 4.43 3.81
N MET A 208 8.60 4.27 4.41
CA MET A 208 7.67 5.39 4.65
C MET A 208 8.26 6.45 5.58
N LYS A 209 8.89 6.05 6.70
CA LYS A 209 9.59 6.98 7.60
C LYS A 209 10.70 7.71 6.87
N GLY A 210 11.51 7.01 6.08
CA GLY A 210 12.59 7.60 5.27
C GLY A 210 12.08 8.71 4.35
N ILE A 211 11.02 8.42 3.57
CA ILE A 211 10.38 9.38 2.67
C ILE A 211 9.81 10.57 3.45
N LEU A 212 9.09 10.33 4.54
CA LEU A 212 8.45 11.39 5.33
C LEU A 212 9.48 12.28 6.04
N PHE A 213 10.57 11.73 6.57
CA PHE A 213 11.66 12.52 7.14
C PHE A 213 12.36 13.39 6.09
N ILE A 214 12.56 12.89 4.87
CA ILE A 214 13.11 13.69 3.76
C ILE A 214 12.15 14.82 3.38
N ALA A 215 10.85 14.53 3.32
CA ALA A 215 9.82 15.53 3.09
C ALA A 215 9.78 16.59 4.21
N ASP A 216 10.09 16.20 5.45
CA ASP A 216 10.25 17.08 6.61
C ASP A 216 11.63 17.76 6.69
N THR A 217 12.45 17.66 5.64
CA THR A 217 13.82 18.21 5.57
C THR A 217 14.82 17.63 6.57
N GLN A 218 14.48 16.53 7.24
CA GLN A 218 15.34 15.78 8.15
C GLN A 218 16.17 14.75 7.37
N TYR A 219 17.02 15.22 6.46
CA TYR A 219 17.70 14.38 5.46
C TYR A 219 18.58 13.28 6.07
N ARG A 220 19.25 13.56 7.19
CA ARG A 220 20.08 12.56 7.90
C ARG A 220 19.24 11.40 8.42
N SER A 221 18.15 11.70 9.12
CA SER A 221 17.22 10.69 9.65
C SER A 221 16.54 9.94 8.52
N GLY A 222 16.13 10.65 7.47
CA GLY A 222 15.56 10.06 6.27
C GLY A 222 16.50 9.04 5.62
N LEU A 223 17.77 9.42 5.43
CA LEU A 223 18.78 8.53 4.87
C LEU A 223 19.06 7.31 5.76
N GLU A 224 19.09 7.49 7.09
CA GLU A 224 19.26 6.38 8.04
C GLU A 224 18.15 5.33 7.89
N TYR A 225 16.90 5.76 7.76
CA TYR A 225 15.77 4.84 7.55
C TYR A 225 15.81 4.18 6.17
N LEU A 226 16.17 4.91 5.11
CA LEU A 226 16.33 4.32 3.78
C LEU A 226 17.48 3.29 3.73
N ASP A 227 18.58 3.53 4.45
CA ASP A 227 19.69 2.56 4.56
C ASP A 227 19.22 1.26 5.23
N LYS A 228 18.35 1.32 6.25
CA LYS A 228 17.77 0.13 6.92
C LYS A 228 16.93 -0.74 5.98
N CYS A 229 16.31 -0.16 4.95
CA CYS A 229 15.49 -0.90 3.98
C CYS A 229 16.11 -0.99 2.58
N TYR A 230 17.39 -0.65 2.43
CA TYR A 230 18.08 -0.56 1.13
C TYR A 230 17.99 -1.85 0.31
N ASN A 231 18.27 -3.00 0.94
CA ASN A 231 18.27 -4.29 0.25
C ASN A 231 16.89 -4.67 -0.32
N ALA A 232 15.82 -4.19 0.32
CA ALA A 232 14.45 -4.46 -0.10
C ALA A 232 14.01 -3.56 -1.25
N PHE A 233 14.40 -2.28 -1.21
CA PHE A 233 13.79 -1.24 -2.07
C PHE A 233 14.74 -0.49 -3.01
N SER A 234 16.04 -0.79 -3.01
CA SER A 234 17.03 -0.14 -3.89
C SER A 234 16.77 -0.30 -5.39
N LYS A 235 15.83 -1.16 -5.80
CA LYS A 235 15.38 -1.29 -7.19
C LYS A 235 14.21 -0.37 -7.56
N LEU A 236 13.58 0.28 -6.58
CA LEU A 236 12.46 1.18 -6.81
C LEU A 236 12.95 2.57 -7.21
N ASP A 237 12.31 3.16 -8.21
CA ASP A 237 12.64 4.50 -8.69
C ASP A 237 12.38 5.54 -7.58
N ASP A 238 11.24 5.43 -6.89
CA ASP A 238 10.84 6.34 -5.80
C ASP A 238 11.82 6.28 -4.61
N PHE A 239 12.34 5.09 -4.28
CA PHE A 239 13.40 4.93 -3.28
C PHE A 239 14.67 5.69 -3.71
N ASN A 240 15.15 5.42 -4.93
CA ASN A 240 16.39 6.02 -5.41
C ASN A 240 16.30 7.54 -5.58
N ALA A 241 15.13 8.06 -5.98
CA ALA A 241 14.88 9.49 -6.05
C ALA A 241 15.00 10.15 -4.67
N ASN A 242 14.34 9.60 -3.65
CA ASN A 242 14.45 10.09 -2.28
C ASN A 242 15.87 9.94 -1.72
N TYR A 243 16.53 8.82 -1.98
CA TYR A 243 17.92 8.59 -1.58
C TYR A 243 18.87 9.65 -2.17
N ALA A 244 18.74 9.94 -3.47
CA ALA A 244 19.54 10.95 -4.15
C ALA A 244 19.31 12.36 -3.58
N ILE A 245 18.06 12.72 -3.26
CA ILE A 245 17.72 14.02 -2.65
C ILE A 245 18.38 14.16 -1.28
N ALA A 246 18.25 13.15 -0.41
CA ALA A 246 18.84 13.19 0.91
C ALA A 246 20.37 13.33 0.85
N CYS A 247 21.03 12.55 -0.02
CA CYS A 247 22.47 12.64 -0.21
C CYS A 247 22.91 14.00 -0.79
N ASP A 248 22.15 14.59 -1.72
CA ASP A 248 22.47 15.90 -2.29
C ASP A 248 22.37 17.04 -1.26
N GLU A 249 21.35 17.03 -0.39
CA GLU A 249 21.25 18.01 0.69
C GLU A 249 22.38 17.83 1.71
N LEU A 250 22.68 16.58 2.09
CA LEU A 250 23.79 16.31 3.00
C LEU A 250 25.14 16.68 2.38
N TYR A 251 25.35 16.48 1.08
CA TYR A 251 26.54 16.96 0.38
C TYR A 251 26.67 18.48 0.45
N LYS A 252 25.58 19.22 0.20
CA LYS A 252 25.58 20.69 0.27
C LYS A 252 25.96 21.19 1.66
N GLU A 253 25.50 20.50 2.70
CA GLU A 253 25.78 20.81 4.11
C GLU A 253 27.22 20.45 4.51
N THR A 254 27.68 19.24 4.21
CA THR A 254 28.93 18.70 4.77
C THR A 254 30.13 18.77 3.84
N ARG A 255 29.89 18.87 2.52
CA ARG A 255 30.89 18.71 1.46
C ARG A 255 31.59 17.35 1.44
N ASP A 256 31.00 16.32 2.05
CA ASP A 256 31.52 14.95 2.01
C ASP A 256 31.31 14.32 0.63
N GLU A 257 32.40 14.10 -0.10
CA GLU A 257 32.41 13.55 -1.46
C GLU A 257 31.82 12.14 -1.56
N ASN A 258 31.72 11.39 -0.46
CA ASN A 258 31.01 10.10 -0.45
C ASN A 258 29.54 10.26 -0.87
N TYR A 259 28.91 11.38 -0.54
CA TYR A 259 27.53 11.63 -0.97
C TYR A 259 27.41 11.82 -2.47
N LYS A 260 28.42 12.37 -3.16
CA LYS A 260 28.39 12.45 -4.64
C LYS A 260 28.33 11.07 -5.28
N ILE A 261 29.13 10.14 -4.78
CA ILE A 261 29.15 8.75 -5.25
C ILE A 261 27.76 8.13 -5.06
N LYS A 262 27.19 8.26 -3.85
CA LYS A 262 25.84 7.78 -3.54
C LYS A 262 24.75 8.38 -4.44
N ILE A 263 24.84 9.66 -4.76
CA ILE A 263 23.90 10.33 -5.67
C ILE A 263 23.99 9.73 -7.07
N GLN A 264 25.20 9.61 -7.63
CA GLN A 264 25.40 9.03 -8.96
C GLN A 264 24.88 7.58 -9.03
N GLU A 265 25.18 6.78 -8.02
CA GLU A 265 24.68 5.41 -7.90
C GLU A 265 23.16 5.34 -7.85
N ALA A 266 22.52 6.15 -7.00
CA ALA A 266 21.06 6.19 -6.90
C ALA A 266 20.41 6.62 -8.22
N LEU A 267 20.91 7.69 -8.85
CA LEU A 267 20.41 8.17 -10.14
C LEU A 267 20.59 7.13 -11.27
N SER A 268 21.67 6.32 -11.23
CA SER A 268 21.92 5.27 -12.21
C SER A 268 20.91 4.11 -12.12
N ARG A 269 20.31 3.90 -10.94
CA ARG A 269 19.32 2.84 -10.70
C ARG A 269 17.91 3.24 -11.10
N ILE A 270 17.64 4.54 -11.30
CA ILE A 270 16.32 5.01 -11.74
C ILE A 270 16.10 4.61 -13.20
N LYS A 271 15.11 3.74 -13.42
CA LYS A 271 14.79 3.19 -14.74
C LYS A 271 13.84 4.10 -15.51
N ASP A 272 12.74 4.52 -14.88
CA ASP A 272 11.69 5.30 -15.52
C ASP A 272 11.85 6.79 -15.23
N LYS A 273 12.78 7.42 -15.96
CA LYS A 273 13.05 8.85 -15.82
C LYS A 273 11.88 9.74 -16.25
N GLU A 274 10.91 9.21 -16.99
CA GLU A 274 9.73 9.96 -17.44
C GLU A 274 8.72 10.22 -16.31
N LYS A 275 8.79 9.42 -15.23
CA LYS A 275 7.97 9.62 -14.01
C LYS A 275 8.53 10.68 -13.05
N LEU A 276 9.81 11.04 -13.21
CA LEU A 276 10.44 12.09 -12.43
C LEU A 276 9.91 13.45 -12.88
N ASN A 277 9.70 14.37 -11.94
CA ASN A 277 9.27 15.71 -12.31
C ASN A 277 10.43 16.58 -12.83
N ASP A 278 10.04 17.66 -13.51
CA ASP A 278 10.95 18.63 -14.09
C ASP A 278 11.88 19.27 -13.03
N ALA A 279 11.42 19.45 -11.79
CA ALA A 279 12.24 20.01 -10.71
C ALA A 279 13.35 19.06 -10.24
N PHE A 280 13.05 17.77 -10.13
CA PHE A 280 14.02 16.71 -9.82
C PHE A 280 15.04 16.61 -10.95
N LEU A 281 14.57 16.53 -12.19
CA LEU A 281 15.46 16.47 -13.36
C LEU A 281 16.39 17.68 -13.40
N LYS A 282 15.85 18.89 -13.26
CA LYS A 282 16.64 20.14 -13.21
C LYS A 282 17.62 20.18 -12.05
N ARG A 283 17.24 19.66 -10.88
CA ARG A 283 18.12 19.57 -9.71
C ARG A 283 19.36 18.72 -9.99
N PHE A 284 19.21 17.66 -10.78
CA PHE A 284 20.26 16.68 -11.06
C PHE A 284 20.85 16.78 -12.49
N GLU A 285 20.43 17.77 -13.30
CA GLU A 285 20.92 18.03 -14.66
C GLU A 285 22.45 18.23 -14.73
N LEU A 286 23.07 18.68 -13.64
CA LEU A 286 24.48 19.02 -13.53
C LEU A 286 25.36 17.90 -12.95
N ILE A 287 24.77 16.79 -12.51
CA ILE A 287 25.52 15.62 -12.03
C ILE A 287 25.72 14.67 -13.20
N LYS A 288 26.58 15.08 -14.14
CA LYS A 288 27.14 14.24 -15.20
C LYS A 288 28.61 13.98 -14.92
#